data_AF-A0A448YWY1-F1
#
_entry.id   AF-A0A448YWY1-F1
#
_cell.length_a   1.000
_cell.length_b   1.000
_cell.length_c   1.000
_cell.angle_alpha   90.00
_cell.angle_beta   90.00
_cell.angle_gamma   90.00
#
_symmetry.space_group_name_H-M   'P 1'
#
loop_
_entity.id
_entity.type
_entity.pdbx_description
1 polymer ?
#
loop_
_entity_poly.entity_id
_entity_poly.type
_entity_poly.pdbx_seq_one_letter_code
_entity_poly.pdbx_strand_id
1 'polypeptide(L)'
;MMHTELRSTSQRKKTTRTTNSSIADDSTNCHDLSACDVISMRVRRRHRSFSRISLSPSNSCTVAPPKPLMLLFVAIASFFLANKVTPVYSLSAAKNEWIGNSLQYYNRITRGAEHVQQSPTYLKSAMENYFALEKLRNNKPRHAETIYRRLMDEFNPRQGPFVTKPAVDSMHADAEECEFSQLAVPTLLLGLLLQREGRFDDARTVFEGFSHVLEDANGGKAHACCCSARVLQAHALFEMKQDNPVKAAELIMKAVRMDKNLRSVLRWKLFREAMAEYRKYQRECRRHHTRSELNLLVLAVAAA
;
A
#
# COMPACT_ATOMS: atom_id res chain seq x y z
N MET A 1 23.04 -13.57 81.21
CA MET A 1 23.35 -15.01 81.07
C MET A 1 22.29 -15.64 80.16
N MET A 2 22.76 -16.27 79.09
CA MET A 2 22.12 -17.31 78.26
C MET A 2 20.92 -16.99 77.34
N HIS A 3 21.29 -16.97 76.06
CA HIS A 3 20.59 -17.34 74.82
C HIS A 3 19.27 -18.14 74.92
N THR A 4 18.35 -17.85 73.99
CA THR A 4 17.97 -18.84 72.95
C THR A 4 17.27 -18.18 71.76
N GLU A 5 17.90 -18.30 70.58
CA GLU A 5 17.34 -18.00 69.28
C GLU A 5 16.35 -19.11 68.85
N LEU A 6 15.24 -18.73 68.22
CA LEU A 6 14.45 -19.64 67.38
C LEU A 6 14.28 -19.02 65.99
N ARG A 7 15.16 -19.45 65.07
CA ARG A 7 15.02 -19.26 63.62
C ARG A 7 13.94 -20.21 63.09
N SER A 8 12.89 -19.66 62.51
CA SER A 8 11.93 -20.41 61.68
C SER A 8 12.27 -20.21 60.20
N THR A 9 12.72 -21.29 59.56
CA THR A 9 13.00 -21.36 58.11
C THR A 9 11.74 -21.78 57.37
N SER A 10 11.03 -20.83 56.76
CA SER A 10 9.89 -21.09 55.89
C SER A 10 10.37 -21.62 54.54
N GLN A 11 10.20 -22.93 54.31
CA GLN A 11 10.42 -23.59 53.03
C GLN A 11 9.41 -23.12 51.98
N ARG A 12 9.92 -22.47 50.92
CA ARG A 12 9.14 -22.06 49.75
C ARG A 12 9.01 -23.25 48.79
N LYS A 13 7.88 -23.96 48.86
CA LYS A 13 7.49 -25.02 47.92
C LYS A 13 7.36 -24.44 46.50
N LYS A 14 8.12 -25.00 45.56
CA LYS A 14 8.14 -24.65 44.14
C LYS A 14 7.08 -25.50 43.43
N THR A 15 5.89 -24.95 43.23
CA THR A 15 4.80 -25.61 42.50
C THR A 15 4.95 -25.30 41.02
N THR A 16 5.51 -26.24 40.26
CA THR A 16 5.44 -26.27 38.80
C THR A 16 4.00 -26.54 38.39
N ARG A 17 3.30 -25.49 37.95
CA ARG A 17 1.98 -25.58 37.34
C ARG A 17 2.16 -25.71 35.83
N THR A 18 2.04 -26.94 35.35
CA THR A 18 1.96 -27.28 33.92
C THR A 18 0.56 -26.91 33.43
N THR A 19 0.41 -25.72 32.83
CA THR A 19 -0.79 -25.37 32.08
C THR A 19 -0.61 -25.81 30.64
N ASN A 20 -1.23 -26.94 30.30
CA ASN A 20 -1.53 -27.29 28.92
C ASN A 20 -2.61 -26.33 28.41
N SER A 21 -2.20 -25.31 27.66
CA SER A 21 -3.08 -24.56 26.77
C SER A 21 -2.66 -24.85 25.34
N SER A 22 -3.23 -25.89 24.75
CA SER A 22 -3.23 -26.09 23.31
C SER A 22 -4.20 -25.08 22.68
N ILE A 23 -3.73 -23.84 22.52
CA ILE A 23 -4.30 -22.91 21.55
C ILE A 23 -3.58 -23.24 20.26
N ALA A 24 -4.30 -23.86 19.33
CA ALA A 24 -3.86 -23.98 17.96
C ALA A 24 -3.81 -22.56 17.39
N ASP A 25 -2.61 -21.98 17.37
CA ASP A 25 -2.31 -20.83 16.52
C ASP A 25 -2.37 -21.35 15.08
N ASP A 26 -3.56 -21.27 14.48
CA ASP A 26 -3.72 -21.40 13.04
C ASP A 26 -3.21 -20.11 12.40
N SER A 27 -1.88 -19.99 12.38
CA SER A 27 -1.18 -18.93 11.68
C SER A 27 -1.39 -19.15 10.19
N THR A 28 -2.44 -18.53 9.65
CA THR A 28 -2.59 -18.33 8.22
C THR A 28 -1.26 -17.83 7.67
N ASN A 29 -0.60 -18.67 6.89
CA ASN A 29 0.66 -18.41 6.20
C ASN A 29 0.47 -17.25 5.21
N CYS A 30 0.52 -16.02 5.70
CA CYS A 30 0.79 -14.85 4.88
C CYS A 30 2.26 -14.95 4.47
N HIS A 31 2.51 -15.55 3.29
CA HIS A 31 3.85 -15.73 2.73
C HIS A 31 4.72 -14.47 2.90
N ASP A 32 5.85 -14.63 3.61
CA ASP A 32 6.89 -13.62 3.80
C ASP A 32 7.56 -13.29 2.45
N LEU A 33 6.93 -12.42 1.66
CA LEU A 33 7.50 -11.85 0.45
C LEU A 33 8.06 -10.45 0.75
N SER A 34 9.36 -10.33 0.51
CA SER A 34 10.22 -9.17 0.76
C SER A 34 9.62 -7.84 0.30
N ALA A 35 9.50 -6.89 1.23
CA ALA A 35 8.99 -5.54 0.98
C ALA A 35 9.89 -4.66 0.07
N CYS A 36 11.03 -5.19 -0.40
CA CYS A 36 11.99 -4.45 -1.22
C CYS A 36 11.65 -4.43 -2.72
N ASP A 37 10.75 -5.31 -3.20
CA ASP A 37 10.51 -5.45 -4.66
C ASP A 37 9.61 -4.36 -5.26
N VAL A 38 8.97 -3.51 -4.45
CA VAL A 38 8.09 -2.43 -4.93
C VAL A 38 8.79 -1.07 -5.01
N ILE A 39 9.98 -0.90 -4.40
CA ILE A 39 10.68 0.41 -4.31
C ILE A 39 12.08 0.37 -4.97
N SER A 40 12.25 -0.43 -6.03
CA SER A 40 13.43 -0.36 -6.91
C SER A 40 13.07 0.05 -8.34
N MET A 41 12.18 1.05 -8.53
CA MET A 41 12.14 1.78 -9.80
C MET A 41 13.24 2.85 -9.81
N ARG A 42 14.47 2.40 -10.09
CA ARG A 42 15.62 3.23 -10.41
C ARG A 42 15.24 4.17 -11.55
N VAL A 43 15.17 5.47 -11.25
CA VAL A 43 14.91 6.54 -12.21
C VAL A 43 16.04 6.57 -13.25
N ARG A 44 15.89 5.81 -14.35
CA ARG A 44 16.68 6.01 -15.57
C ARG A 44 16.12 7.24 -16.28
N ARG A 45 16.68 8.42 -15.97
CA ARG A 45 16.59 9.59 -16.86
C ARG A 45 17.16 9.18 -18.22
N ARG A 46 16.29 8.84 -19.18
CA ARG A 46 16.69 8.66 -20.57
C ARG A 46 16.98 10.05 -21.15
N HIS A 47 18.25 10.43 -21.17
CA HIS A 47 18.74 11.43 -22.12
C HIS A 47 18.50 10.89 -23.54
N ARG A 48 17.55 11.48 -24.27
CA ARG A 48 17.39 11.24 -25.70
C ARG A 48 18.56 11.94 -26.40
N SER A 49 19.65 11.22 -26.67
CA SER A 49 20.63 11.66 -27.66
C SER A 49 19.97 11.63 -29.04
N PHE A 50 19.93 12.80 -29.66
CA PHE A 50 19.36 13.03 -30.98
C PHE A 50 20.44 12.68 -32.02
N SER A 51 20.37 11.47 -32.58
CA SER A 51 21.26 11.06 -33.67
C SER A 51 20.79 11.71 -34.96
N ARG A 52 21.57 12.67 -35.49
CA ARG A 52 21.40 13.17 -36.87
C ARG A 52 21.80 12.07 -37.84
N ILE A 53 20.84 11.58 -38.62
CA ILE A 53 21.10 10.73 -39.78
C ILE A 53 21.24 11.67 -40.99
N SER A 54 22.44 11.74 -41.55
CA SER A 54 22.70 12.39 -42.84
C SER A 54 22.34 11.42 -43.97
N LEU A 55 21.38 11.80 -44.80
CA LEU A 55 21.03 11.13 -46.05
C LEU A 55 21.90 11.70 -47.19
N SER A 56 22.61 10.82 -47.88
CA SER A 56 23.27 11.10 -49.15
C SER A 56 22.43 10.50 -50.29
N PRO A 57 22.18 11.22 -51.39
CA PRO A 57 21.54 10.65 -52.56
C PRO A 57 22.61 10.24 -53.59
N SER A 58 22.49 9.04 -54.15
CA SER A 58 23.08 8.73 -55.45
C SER A 58 22.09 7.91 -56.27
N ASN A 59 21.62 8.54 -57.34
CA ASN A 59 20.84 7.94 -58.41
C ASN A 59 21.76 7.11 -59.32
N SER A 60 21.28 5.96 -59.77
CA SER A 60 21.45 5.54 -61.18
C SER A 60 20.56 4.34 -61.48
N CYS A 61 19.80 4.49 -62.57
CA CYS A 61 18.83 3.53 -63.07
C CYS A 61 19.53 2.59 -64.05
N THR A 62 19.43 1.27 -63.83
CA THR A 62 19.62 0.28 -64.89
C THR A 62 18.54 -0.80 -64.75
N VAL A 63 17.72 -0.92 -65.79
CA VAL A 63 16.62 -1.89 -65.89
C VAL A 63 17.23 -3.24 -66.25
N ALA A 64 17.21 -4.17 -65.29
CA ALA A 64 17.64 -5.56 -65.47
C ALA A 64 16.43 -6.50 -65.29
N PRO A 65 16.39 -7.65 -65.99
CA PRO A 65 15.26 -8.58 -65.95
C PRO A 65 15.03 -9.16 -64.54
N PRO A 66 13.78 -9.51 -64.19
CA PRO A 66 13.41 -9.89 -62.83
C PRO A 66 14.14 -11.17 -62.40
N LYS A 67 15.04 -11.01 -61.42
CA LYS A 67 15.78 -12.10 -60.78
C LYS A 67 14.83 -12.96 -59.93
N PRO A 68 15.09 -14.28 -59.78
CA PRO A 68 14.28 -15.23 -58.99
C PRO A 68 14.11 -14.86 -57.49
N LEU A 69 14.82 -13.83 -57.01
CA LEU A 69 14.65 -13.26 -55.68
C LEU A 69 13.29 -12.58 -55.45
N MET A 70 12.62 -12.06 -56.50
CA MET A 70 11.30 -11.42 -56.33
C MET A 70 10.22 -12.42 -55.89
N LEU A 71 10.29 -13.68 -56.36
CA LEU A 71 9.36 -14.72 -55.95
C LEU A 71 9.56 -15.12 -54.48
N LEU A 72 10.80 -15.09 -53.98
CA LEU A 72 11.09 -15.32 -52.56
C LEU A 72 10.49 -14.21 -51.69
N PHE A 73 10.61 -12.94 -52.09
CA PHE A 73 10.01 -11.83 -51.34
C PHE A 73 8.48 -11.88 -51.32
N VAL A 74 7.84 -12.29 -52.41
CA VAL A 74 6.38 -12.49 -52.46
C VAL A 74 5.96 -13.67 -51.59
N ALA A 75 6.68 -14.79 -51.62
CA ALA A 75 6.41 -15.94 -50.76
C ALA A 75 6.57 -15.59 -49.27
N ILE A 76 7.65 -14.90 -48.90
CA ILE A 76 7.89 -14.43 -47.53
C ILE A 76 6.82 -13.42 -47.10
N ALA A 77 6.48 -12.45 -47.94
CA ALA A 77 5.42 -11.49 -47.66
C ALA A 77 4.06 -12.18 -47.48
N SER A 78 3.72 -13.16 -48.33
CA SER A 78 2.48 -13.93 -48.20
C SER A 78 2.43 -14.79 -46.94
N PHE A 79 3.56 -15.35 -46.50
CA PHE A 79 3.67 -16.07 -45.23
C PHE A 79 3.50 -15.14 -44.03
N PHE A 80 4.04 -13.92 -44.09
CA PHE A 80 3.82 -12.90 -43.07
C PHE A 80 2.39 -12.33 -43.06
N LEU A 81 1.71 -12.26 -44.21
CA LEU A 81 0.29 -11.89 -44.27
C LEU A 81 -0.62 -13.02 -43.75
N ALA A 82 -0.34 -14.28 -44.09
CA ALA A 82 -1.10 -15.42 -43.59
C ALA A 82 -0.94 -15.63 -42.07
N ASN A 83 0.27 -15.43 -41.54
CA ASN A 83 0.53 -15.51 -40.09
C ASN A 83 0.11 -14.27 -39.30
N LYS A 84 -0.37 -13.21 -39.95
CA LYS A 84 -0.95 -12.02 -39.30
C LYS A 84 -2.47 -11.99 -39.29
N VAL A 85 -3.13 -13.06 -39.72
CA VAL A 85 -4.51 -13.30 -39.29
C VAL A 85 -4.45 -13.73 -37.83
N THR A 86 -4.25 -12.76 -36.94
CA THR A 86 -4.59 -12.94 -35.53
C THR A 86 -6.01 -13.46 -35.53
N PRO A 87 -6.31 -14.60 -34.88
CA PRO A 87 -7.68 -15.07 -34.77
C PRO A 87 -8.50 -13.87 -34.30
N VAL A 88 -9.67 -13.66 -34.89
CA VAL A 88 -10.62 -12.66 -34.41
C VAL A 88 -10.96 -13.10 -32.99
N TYR A 89 -10.17 -12.63 -32.03
CA TYR A 89 -10.42 -12.85 -30.62
C TYR A 89 -11.81 -12.31 -30.42
N SER A 90 -12.74 -13.21 -30.10
CA SER A 90 -14.10 -12.80 -29.84
C SER A 90 -14.05 -11.67 -28.82
N LEU A 91 -14.88 -10.64 -29.00
CA LEU A 91 -14.92 -9.50 -28.07
C LEU A 91 -15.09 -9.98 -26.60
N SER A 92 -15.73 -11.15 -26.42
CA SER A 92 -15.81 -11.86 -25.16
C SER A 92 -14.45 -12.36 -24.64
N ALA A 93 -13.59 -12.92 -25.48
CA ALA A 93 -12.25 -13.38 -25.06
C ALA A 93 -11.39 -12.21 -24.58
N ALA A 94 -11.37 -11.10 -25.33
CA ALA A 94 -10.64 -9.90 -24.94
C ALA A 94 -11.18 -9.30 -23.62
N LYS A 95 -12.50 -9.29 -23.43
CA LYS A 95 -13.14 -8.86 -22.17
C LYS A 95 -12.73 -9.76 -20.99
N ASN A 96 -12.74 -11.08 -21.18
CA ASN A 96 -12.39 -12.04 -20.13
C ASN A 96 -10.92 -11.96 -19.76
N GLU A 97 -10.03 -11.77 -20.74
CA GLU A 97 -8.61 -11.54 -20.52
C GLU A 97 -8.37 -10.25 -19.72
N TRP A 98 -9.06 -9.16 -20.08
CA TRP A 98 -9.00 -7.90 -19.34
C TRP A 98 -9.43 -8.07 -17.88
N ILE A 99 -10.56 -8.76 -17.64
CA ILE A 99 -11.05 -9.06 -16.29
C ILE A 99 -10.01 -9.87 -15.52
N GLY A 100 -9.48 -10.95 -16.10
CA GLY A 100 -8.46 -11.79 -15.47
C GLY A 100 -7.20 -11.02 -15.09
N ASN A 101 -6.68 -10.19 -16.00
CA ASN A 101 -5.52 -9.34 -15.76
C ASN A 101 -5.78 -8.31 -14.66
N SER A 102 -6.98 -7.72 -14.61
CA SER A 102 -7.35 -6.74 -13.59
C SER A 102 -7.41 -7.36 -12.19
N LEU A 103 -8.01 -8.55 -12.07
CA LEU A 103 -8.07 -9.29 -10.80
C LEU A 103 -6.68 -9.74 -10.36
N GLN A 104 -5.86 -10.26 -11.28
CA GLN A 104 -4.49 -10.67 -10.98
C GLN A 104 -3.64 -9.49 -10.49
N TYR A 105 -3.75 -8.33 -11.13
CA TYR A 105 -3.07 -7.11 -10.71
C TYR A 105 -3.52 -6.67 -9.33
N TYR A 106 -4.82 -6.61 -9.09
CA TYR A 106 -5.38 -6.15 -7.83
C TYR A 106 -5.02 -7.09 -6.68
N ASN A 107 -5.13 -8.41 -6.88
CA ASN A 107 -4.73 -9.44 -5.91
C ASN A 107 -3.22 -9.35 -5.56
N ARG A 108 -2.38 -8.97 -6.54
CA ARG A 108 -0.95 -8.73 -6.30
C ARG A 108 -0.72 -7.51 -5.41
N ILE A 109 -1.49 -6.44 -5.59
CA ILE A 109 -1.39 -5.23 -4.77
C ILE A 109 -1.92 -5.48 -3.36
N THR A 110 -3.02 -6.22 -3.24
CA THR A 110 -3.62 -6.57 -1.96
C THR A 110 -2.90 -7.73 -1.26
N ARG A 111 -1.88 -8.34 -1.90
CA ARG A 111 -1.04 -9.44 -1.41
C ARG A 111 -1.87 -10.63 -0.91
N GLY A 112 -2.61 -11.23 -1.82
CA GLY A 112 -3.22 -12.53 -1.55
C GLY A 112 -4.47 -12.46 -0.68
N ALA A 113 -5.33 -11.46 -0.89
CA ALA A 113 -6.74 -11.55 -0.53
C ALA A 113 -7.45 -12.61 -1.39
N GLU A 114 -6.88 -13.84 -1.47
CA GLU A 114 -7.28 -14.90 -2.40
C GLU A 114 -8.70 -15.40 -2.13
N HIS A 115 -9.18 -15.19 -0.90
CA HIS A 115 -10.55 -15.52 -0.47
C HIS A 115 -11.56 -14.37 -0.59
N VAL A 116 -11.13 -13.15 -0.91
CA VAL A 116 -12.05 -12.01 -1.09
C VAL A 116 -12.53 -12.01 -2.55
N GLN A 117 -13.39 -12.96 -2.90
CA GLN A 117 -13.82 -13.19 -4.27
C GLN A 117 -15.27 -12.74 -4.52
N GLN A 118 -15.38 -11.87 -5.54
CA GLN A 118 -16.54 -11.65 -6.42
C GLN A 118 -17.66 -10.72 -5.94
N SER A 119 -17.43 -9.80 -5.00
CA SER A 119 -18.37 -8.68 -4.90
C SER A 119 -18.32 -7.87 -6.22
N PRO A 120 -19.48 -7.51 -6.82
CA PRO A 120 -19.50 -6.70 -8.05
C PRO A 120 -18.71 -5.39 -7.91
N THR A 121 -18.72 -4.82 -6.70
CA THR A 121 -17.98 -3.61 -6.32
C THR A 121 -16.47 -3.83 -6.36
N TYR A 122 -15.98 -4.96 -5.83
CA TYR A 122 -14.55 -5.32 -5.90
C TYR A 122 -14.07 -5.43 -7.35
N LEU A 123 -14.83 -6.15 -8.19
CA LEU A 123 -14.49 -6.31 -9.60
C LEU A 123 -14.46 -4.96 -10.34
N LYS A 124 -15.44 -4.08 -10.08
CA LYS A 124 -15.47 -2.73 -10.64
C LYS A 124 -14.21 -1.95 -10.24
N SER A 125 -13.89 -1.93 -8.94
CA SER A 125 -12.69 -1.26 -8.43
C SER A 125 -11.40 -1.81 -9.06
N ALA A 126 -11.27 -3.14 -9.16
CA ALA A 126 -10.11 -3.78 -9.78
C ALA A 126 -9.95 -3.40 -11.27
N MET A 127 -11.04 -3.40 -12.02
CA MET A 127 -11.05 -3.01 -13.43
C MET A 127 -10.65 -1.54 -13.63
N GLU A 128 -11.18 -0.63 -12.79
CA GLU A 128 -10.86 0.80 -12.87
C GLU A 128 -9.41 1.09 -12.48
N ASN A 129 -8.89 0.45 -11.43
CA ASN A 129 -7.48 0.56 -11.04
C ASN A 129 -6.56 0.03 -12.16
N TYR A 130 -6.91 -1.10 -12.78
CA TYR A 130 -6.15 -1.63 -13.91
C TYR A 130 -6.21 -0.71 -15.14
N PHE A 131 -7.36 -0.09 -15.42
CA PHE A 131 -7.48 0.90 -16.48
C PHE A 131 -6.62 2.14 -16.21
N ALA A 132 -6.57 2.62 -14.96
CA ALA A 132 -5.69 3.73 -14.56
C ALA A 132 -4.21 3.39 -14.79
N LEU A 133 -3.78 2.16 -14.46
CA LEU A 133 -2.43 1.67 -14.76
C LEU A 133 -2.12 1.71 -16.26
N GLU A 134 -3.06 1.28 -17.10
CA GLU A 134 -2.89 1.30 -18.55
C GLU A 134 -2.77 2.75 -19.07
N LYS A 135 -3.47 3.71 -18.46
CA LYS A 135 -3.33 5.14 -18.79
C LYS A 135 -1.95 5.68 -18.39
N LEU A 136 -1.39 5.21 -17.27
CA LEU A 136 -0.02 5.54 -16.88
C LEU A 136 1.00 4.99 -17.89
N ARG A 137 0.82 3.76 -18.39
CA ARG A 137 1.67 3.17 -19.44
C ARG A 137 1.61 3.98 -20.73
N ASN A 138 0.44 4.52 -21.05
CA ASN A 138 0.22 5.39 -22.20
C ASN A 138 0.61 6.86 -21.97
N ASN A 139 1.39 7.16 -20.91
CA ASN A 139 1.82 8.52 -20.55
C ASN A 139 0.67 9.53 -20.36
N LYS A 140 -0.48 9.08 -19.83
CA LYS A 140 -1.65 9.92 -19.51
C LYS A 140 -1.89 9.98 -17.99
N PRO A 141 -0.97 10.56 -17.19
CA PRO A 141 -1.06 10.52 -15.73
C PRO A 141 -2.25 11.30 -15.15
N ARG A 142 -2.61 12.45 -15.75
CA ARG A 142 -3.80 13.23 -15.35
C ARG A 142 -5.10 12.42 -15.42
N HIS A 143 -5.21 11.53 -16.42
CA HIS A 143 -6.39 10.69 -16.56
C HIS A 143 -6.42 9.57 -15.52
N ALA A 144 -5.25 8.98 -15.19
CA ALA A 144 -5.14 8.02 -14.09
C ALA A 144 -5.47 8.69 -12.74
N GLU A 145 -4.99 9.89 -12.49
CA GLU A 145 -5.35 10.69 -11.31
C GLU A 145 -6.87 10.90 -11.21
N THR A 146 -7.52 11.27 -12.32
CA THR A 146 -8.99 11.46 -12.36
C THR A 146 -9.74 10.18 -12.00
N ILE A 147 -9.25 9.02 -12.43
CA ILE A 147 -9.84 7.72 -12.06
C ILE A 147 -9.66 7.45 -10.57
N TYR A 148 -8.44 7.62 -10.04
CA TYR A 148 -8.20 7.36 -8.62
C TYR A 148 -9.00 8.28 -7.69
N ARG A 149 -9.11 9.58 -8.01
CA ARG A 149 -9.91 10.53 -7.22
C ARG A 149 -11.38 10.12 -7.20
N ARG A 150 -11.94 9.76 -8.36
CA ARG A 150 -13.32 9.26 -8.46
C ARG A 150 -13.54 8.01 -7.63
N LEU A 151 -12.61 7.04 -7.67
CA LEU A 151 -12.69 5.84 -6.84
C LEU A 151 -12.64 6.19 -5.34
N MET A 152 -11.79 7.14 -4.95
CA MET A 152 -11.74 7.59 -3.55
C MET A 152 -13.04 8.27 -3.11
N ASP A 153 -13.64 9.11 -3.96
CA ASP A 153 -14.92 9.75 -3.68
C ASP A 153 -16.06 8.73 -3.59
N GLU A 154 -16.09 7.74 -4.50
CA GLU A 154 -17.09 6.66 -4.52
C GLU A 154 -17.03 5.77 -3.26
N PHE A 155 -15.81 5.47 -2.77
CA PHE A 155 -15.62 4.64 -1.57
C PHE A 155 -15.47 5.44 -0.28
N ASN A 156 -15.71 6.75 -0.30
CA ASN A 156 -15.67 7.56 0.90
C ASN A 156 -16.97 7.34 1.71
N PRO A 157 -16.89 6.82 2.95
CA PRO A 157 -18.08 6.55 3.76
C PRO A 157 -18.88 7.83 4.07
N ARG A 158 -18.26 9.02 3.97
CA ARG A 158 -18.94 10.31 4.20
C ARG A 158 -19.87 10.74 3.07
N GLN A 159 -19.68 10.27 1.83
CA GLN A 159 -20.33 10.86 0.64
C GLN A 159 -21.47 10.02 0.05
N GLY A 160 -21.63 8.76 0.44
CA GLY A 160 -22.63 7.86 -0.12
C GLY A 160 -23.72 7.45 0.87
N PRO A 161 -24.91 7.05 0.38
CA PRO A 161 -25.80 6.16 1.13
C PRO A 161 -25.08 4.82 1.24
N PHE A 162 -24.12 4.73 2.15
CA PHE A 162 -23.44 3.49 2.45
C PHE A 162 -24.54 2.56 2.94
N VAL A 163 -24.90 1.59 2.11
CA VAL A 163 -25.64 0.41 2.55
C VAL A 163 -24.65 -0.28 3.48
N THR A 164 -24.57 0.19 4.73
CA THR A 164 -24.08 -0.60 5.83
C THR A 164 -24.91 -1.86 5.71
N LYS A 165 -24.28 -2.91 5.18
CA LYS A 165 -24.86 -4.24 5.23
C LYS A 165 -25.19 -4.37 6.72
N PRO A 166 -26.48 -4.48 7.10
CA PRO A 166 -26.85 -4.49 8.51
C PRO A 166 -25.95 -5.51 9.17
N ALA A 167 -25.43 -5.19 10.36
CA ALA A 167 -24.65 -6.11 11.17
C ALA A 167 -25.55 -7.30 11.50
N VAL A 168 -25.72 -8.20 10.54
CA VAL A 168 -26.34 -9.50 10.73
C VAL A 168 -25.30 -10.24 11.53
N ASP A 169 -25.66 -10.62 12.76
CA ASP A 169 -24.85 -11.34 13.74
C ASP A 169 -24.30 -12.66 13.16
N SER A 170 -23.35 -12.58 12.23
CA SER A 170 -22.72 -13.74 11.61
C SER A 170 -21.64 -14.24 12.56
N MET A 171 -22.04 -15.21 13.39
CA MET A 171 -21.22 -16.05 14.27
C MET A 171 -20.08 -16.84 13.56
N HIS A 172 -19.77 -16.55 12.30
CA HIS A 172 -18.69 -17.17 11.55
C HIS A 172 -17.54 -16.17 11.41
N ALA A 173 -16.53 -16.32 12.27
CA ALA A 173 -15.34 -15.48 12.38
C ALA A 173 -14.36 -15.60 11.19
N ASP A 174 -14.79 -16.20 10.09
CA ASP A 174 -13.91 -16.57 8.99
C ASP A 174 -13.94 -15.47 7.92
N ALA A 175 -12.97 -14.55 8.06
CA ALA A 175 -12.54 -13.56 7.08
C ALA A 175 -13.60 -12.52 6.63
N GLU A 176 -13.99 -11.63 7.55
CA GLU A 176 -14.67 -10.38 7.16
C GLU A 176 -13.80 -9.59 6.17
N GLU A 177 -14.40 -9.23 5.03
CA GLU A 177 -13.80 -8.35 4.03
C GLU A 177 -13.45 -7.02 4.71
N CYS A 178 -12.21 -6.56 4.56
CA CYS A 178 -11.83 -5.26 5.10
C CYS A 178 -12.59 -4.15 4.36
N GLU A 179 -13.45 -3.45 5.09
CA GLU A 179 -14.27 -2.34 4.60
C GLU A 179 -13.45 -1.26 3.88
N PHE A 180 -12.24 -0.99 4.37
CA PHE A 180 -11.35 0.03 3.81
C PHE A 180 -10.51 -0.45 2.62
N SER A 181 -10.61 -1.71 2.21
CA SER A 181 -9.75 -2.26 1.13
C SER A 181 -9.93 -1.50 -0.19
N GLN A 182 -11.19 -1.16 -0.53
CA GLN A 182 -11.55 -0.48 -1.77
C GLN A 182 -11.08 0.97 -1.82
N LEU A 183 -10.96 1.65 -0.66
CA LEU A 183 -10.41 3.00 -0.54
C LEU A 183 -8.88 3.01 -0.40
N ALA A 184 -8.30 2.01 0.27
CA ALA A 184 -6.87 1.93 0.56
C ALA A 184 -6.02 1.82 -0.72
N VAL A 185 -6.45 1.01 -1.68
CA VAL A 185 -5.74 0.80 -2.95
C VAL A 185 -5.64 2.09 -3.79
N PRO A 186 -6.74 2.78 -4.15
CA PRO A 186 -6.64 4.01 -4.94
C PRO A 186 -5.92 5.13 -4.17
N THR A 187 -6.05 5.21 -2.85
CA THR A 187 -5.27 6.15 -2.01
C THR A 187 -3.78 5.93 -2.18
N LEU A 188 -3.32 4.68 -2.05
CA LEU A 188 -1.91 4.33 -2.19
C LEU A 188 -1.41 4.65 -3.61
N LEU A 189 -2.16 4.26 -4.64
CA LEU A 189 -1.77 4.47 -6.04
C LEU A 189 -1.74 5.95 -6.42
N LEU A 190 -2.70 6.75 -5.94
CA LEU A 190 -2.73 8.19 -6.15
C LEU A 190 -1.56 8.87 -5.42
N GLY A 191 -1.30 8.52 -4.16
CA GLY A 191 -0.16 9.05 -3.41
C GLY A 191 1.17 8.79 -4.11
N LEU A 192 1.38 7.57 -4.63
CA LEU A 192 2.57 7.21 -5.41
C LEU A 192 2.66 7.96 -6.74
N LEU A 193 1.53 8.16 -7.43
CA LEU A 193 1.47 8.94 -8.66
C LEU A 193 1.91 10.39 -8.42
N LEU A 194 1.33 11.04 -7.40
CA LEU A 194 1.63 12.43 -7.05
C LEU A 194 3.09 12.61 -6.62
N GLN A 195 3.65 11.66 -5.86
CA GLN A 195 5.09 11.64 -5.54
C GLN A 195 5.97 11.56 -6.78
N ARG A 196 5.56 10.78 -7.80
CA ARG A 196 6.30 10.65 -9.06
C ARG A 196 6.25 11.94 -9.88
N GLU A 197 5.16 12.70 -9.79
CA GLU A 197 5.02 14.01 -10.43
C GLU A 197 5.71 15.14 -9.66
N GLY A 198 6.21 14.88 -8.45
CA GLY A 198 6.81 15.90 -7.57
C GLY A 198 5.79 16.77 -6.83
N ARG A 199 4.51 16.37 -6.84
CA ARG A 199 3.40 17.07 -6.15
C ARG A 199 3.28 16.54 -4.71
N PHE A 200 4.28 16.86 -3.88
CA PHE A 200 4.38 16.29 -2.53
C PHE A 200 3.27 16.76 -1.57
N ASP A 201 2.83 18.01 -1.66
CA ASP A 201 1.76 18.53 -0.81
C ASP A 201 0.41 17.89 -1.12
N ASP A 202 0.11 17.67 -2.40
CA ASP A 202 -1.07 16.92 -2.82
C ASP A 202 -1.01 15.46 -2.31
N ALA A 203 0.17 14.83 -2.41
CA ALA A 203 0.36 13.47 -1.90
C ALA A 203 0.12 13.39 -0.39
N ARG A 204 0.64 14.38 0.37
CA ARG A 204 0.39 14.50 1.81
C ARG A 204 -1.10 14.62 2.10
N THR A 205 -1.80 15.50 1.37
CA THR A 205 -3.25 15.71 1.51
C THR A 205 -4.03 14.42 1.27
N VAL A 206 -3.65 13.61 0.29
CA VAL A 206 -4.28 12.30 0.01
C VAL A 206 -4.12 11.33 1.18
N PHE A 207 -2.91 11.21 1.75
CA PHE A 207 -2.68 10.33 2.89
C PHE A 207 -3.35 10.82 4.19
N GLU A 208 -3.35 12.12 4.42
CA GLU A 208 -4.05 12.73 5.57
C GLU A 208 -5.55 12.57 5.46
N GLY A 209 -6.12 12.76 4.27
CA GLY A 209 -7.54 12.51 3.99
C GLY A 209 -7.95 11.08 4.33
N PHE A 210 -7.13 10.09 3.95
CA PHE A 210 -7.37 8.69 4.33
C PHE A 210 -7.27 8.47 5.84
N SER A 211 -6.31 9.11 6.50
CA SER A 211 -6.15 9.00 7.96
C SER A 211 -7.36 9.58 8.71
N HIS A 212 -7.93 10.68 8.23
CA HIS A 212 -9.17 11.25 8.77
C HIS A 212 -10.36 10.30 8.60
N VAL A 213 -10.53 9.73 7.40
CA VAL A 213 -11.59 8.74 7.15
C VAL A 213 -11.49 7.55 8.11
N LEU A 214 -10.27 7.07 8.38
CA LEU A 214 -10.06 6.02 9.37
C LEU A 214 -10.42 6.46 10.78
N GLU A 215 -10.14 7.71 11.16
CA GLU A 215 -10.44 8.21 12.50
C GLU A 215 -11.95 8.38 12.72
N ASP A 216 -12.68 8.85 11.72
CA ASP A 216 -14.14 9.03 11.80
C ASP A 216 -14.87 7.69 11.90
N ALA A 217 -14.53 6.75 11.01
CA ALA A 217 -15.24 5.47 10.92
C ALA A 217 -15.09 4.64 12.19
N ASN A 218 -14.02 4.89 12.94
CA ASN A 218 -13.68 4.18 14.16
C ASN A 218 -14.48 4.65 15.39
N GLY A 219 -15.13 5.81 15.38
CA GLY A 219 -15.69 6.41 16.59
C GLY A 219 -14.66 6.46 17.75
N GLY A 220 -13.37 6.56 17.42
CA GLY A 220 -12.24 6.46 18.35
C GLY A 220 -11.66 5.05 18.62
N LYS A 221 -12.31 3.96 18.19
CA LYS A 221 -11.79 2.58 18.31
C LYS A 221 -11.08 2.14 17.03
N ALA A 222 -9.76 1.99 17.07
CA ALA A 222 -8.97 1.63 15.88
C ALA A 222 -9.40 0.30 15.23
N HIS A 223 -10.12 0.33 14.11
CA HIS A 223 -10.35 -0.84 13.26
C HIS A 223 -9.01 -1.35 12.72
N ALA A 224 -8.59 -2.51 13.22
CA ALA A 224 -7.36 -3.16 12.82
C ALA A 224 -7.58 -3.89 11.48
N CYS A 225 -7.28 -3.22 10.37
CA CYS A 225 -7.23 -3.86 9.06
C CYS A 225 -5.83 -3.73 8.44
N CYS A 226 -5.37 -4.82 7.80
CA CYS A 226 -4.08 -4.90 7.11
C CYS A 226 -3.96 -3.92 5.93
N CYS A 227 -5.05 -3.65 5.19
CA CYS A 227 -5.07 -2.69 4.09
C CYS A 227 -4.76 -1.27 4.59
N SER A 228 -5.43 -0.84 5.65
CA SER A 228 -5.21 0.47 6.28
C SER A 228 -3.80 0.60 6.87
N ALA A 229 -3.30 -0.48 7.51
CA ALA A 229 -1.94 -0.53 8.02
C ALA A 229 -0.89 -0.29 6.92
N ARG A 230 -1.11 -0.84 5.71
CA ARG A 230 -0.21 -0.63 4.55
C ARG A 230 -0.24 0.80 4.03
N VAL A 231 -1.40 1.44 3.99
CA VAL A 231 -1.48 2.87 3.62
C VAL A 231 -0.72 3.72 4.63
N LEU A 232 -0.88 3.45 5.93
CA LEU A 232 -0.12 4.16 6.98
C LEU A 232 1.38 3.88 6.91
N GLN A 233 1.80 2.65 6.58
CA GLN A 233 3.20 2.32 6.33
C GLN A 233 3.77 3.13 5.16
N ALA A 234 3.02 3.24 4.05
CA ALA A 234 3.41 4.04 2.89
C ALA A 234 3.47 5.53 3.22
N HIS A 235 2.51 6.04 4.00
CA HIS A 235 2.52 7.42 4.48
C HIS A 235 3.72 7.69 5.39
N ALA A 236 4.07 6.76 6.29
CA ALA A 236 5.26 6.86 7.13
C ALA A 236 6.55 6.94 6.29
N LEU A 237 6.69 6.09 5.26
CA LEU A 237 7.83 6.15 4.34
C LEU A 237 7.87 7.46 3.55
N PHE A 238 6.70 7.99 3.16
CA PHE A 238 6.61 9.29 2.52
C PHE A 238 7.11 10.41 3.44
N GLU A 239 6.66 10.48 4.68
CA GLU A 239 7.10 11.51 5.64
C GLU A 239 8.59 11.39 5.97
N MET A 240 9.14 10.17 6.04
CA MET A 240 10.60 9.98 6.16
C MET A 240 11.36 10.61 4.99
N LYS A 241 10.82 10.55 3.77
CA LYS A 241 11.44 11.13 2.58
C LYS A 241 11.30 12.66 2.54
N GLN A 242 10.35 13.22 3.28
CA GLN A 242 10.11 14.66 3.41
C GLN A 242 10.71 15.22 4.72
N ASP A 243 11.71 14.53 5.30
CA ASP A 243 12.41 14.95 6.52
C ASP A 243 11.51 15.19 7.74
N ASN A 244 10.40 14.43 7.85
CA ASN A 244 9.46 14.47 8.99
C ASN A 244 9.50 13.17 9.82
N PRO A 245 10.61 12.86 10.52
CA PRO A 245 10.83 11.57 11.19
C PRO A 245 9.89 11.33 12.37
N VAL A 246 9.49 12.38 13.10
CA VAL A 246 8.57 12.28 14.25
C VAL A 246 7.21 11.76 13.79
N LYS A 247 6.63 12.39 12.76
CA LYS A 247 5.33 11.97 12.18
C LYS A 247 5.42 10.58 11.54
N ALA A 248 6.52 10.28 10.85
CA ALA A 248 6.75 8.96 10.29
C ALA A 248 6.78 7.86 11.38
N ALA A 249 7.42 8.12 12.52
CA ALA A 249 7.45 7.21 13.66
C ALA A 249 6.05 7.00 14.27
N GLU A 250 5.23 8.04 14.37
CA GLU A 250 3.83 7.94 14.81
C GLU A 250 3.00 7.06 13.88
N LEU A 251 3.07 7.34 12.58
CA LEU A 251 2.34 6.60 11.55
C LEU A 251 2.73 5.12 11.50
N ILE A 252 4.04 4.80 11.55
CA ILE A 252 4.47 3.40 11.51
C ILE A 252 4.07 2.64 12.79
N MET A 253 4.10 3.28 13.95
CA MET A 253 3.59 2.65 15.18
C MET A 253 2.09 2.38 15.09
N LYS A 254 1.31 3.33 14.54
CA LYS A 254 -0.13 3.15 14.29
C LYS A 254 -0.35 1.97 13.32
N ALA A 255 0.42 1.89 12.24
CA ALA A 255 0.40 0.77 11.29
C ALA A 255 0.72 -0.58 11.95
N VAL A 256 1.78 -0.69 12.78
CA VAL A 256 2.16 -1.93 13.46
C VAL A 256 1.13 -2.38 14.50
N ARG A 257 0.38 -1.44 15.10
CA ARG A 257 -0.74 -1.79 15.99
C ARG A 257 -1.90 -2.41 15.22
N MET A 258 -2.13 -1.97 13.97
CA MET A 258 -3.17 -2.51 13.10
C MET A 258 -2.77 -3.84 12.45
N ASP A 259 -1.50 -4.00 12.08
CA ASP A 259 -0.95 -5.23 11.49
C ASP A 259 0.39 -5.61 12.14
N LYS A 260 0.36 -6.67 12.95
CA LYS A 260 1.54 -7.17 13.69
C LYS A 260 2.64 -7.69 12.74
N ASN A 261 2.31 -8.07 11.51
CA ASN A 261 3.28 -8.56 10.54
C ASN A 261 4.25 -7.45 10.11
N LEU A 262 3.86 -6.19 10.27
CA LEU A 262 4.71 -5.03 10.01
C LEU A 262 5.78 -4.77 11.08
N ARG A 263 5.86 -5.57 12.16
CA ARG A 263 6.88 -5.41 13.21
C ARG A 263 8.33 -5.46 12.68
N SER A 264 8.57 -6.23 11.62
CA SER A 264 9.90 -6.32 10.98
C SER A 264 10.37 -4.97 10.41
N VAL A 265 9.44 -4.11 10.00
CA VAL A 265 9.70 -2.77 9.45
C VAL A 265 10.34 -1.86 10.50
N LEU A 266 9.99 -2.01 11.78
CA LEU A 266 10.60 -1.24 12.87
C LEU A 266 12.09 -1.54 13.07
N ARG A 267 12.59 -2.65 12.53
CA ARG A 267 14.02 -3.00 12.59
C ARG A 267 14.84 -2.30 11.50
N TRP A 268 14.19 -1.69 10.52
CA TRP A 268 14.88 -0.98 9.44
C TRP A 268 15.64 0.22 9.99
N LYS A 269 16.86 0.47 9.49
CA LYS A 269 17.72 1.56 9.97
C LYS A 269 16.98 2.91 9.98
N LEU A 270 16.27 3.21 8.89
CA LEU A 270 15.46 4.41 8.70
C LEU A 270 14.48 4.65 9.86
N PHE A 271 13.70 3.63 10.24
CA PHE A 271 12.72 3.76 11.32
C PHE A 271 13.34 3.69 12.71
N ARG A 272 14.49 3.02 12.90
CA ARG A 272 15.19 3.04 14.19
C ARG A 272 15.67 4.45 14.55
N GLU A 273 16.18 5.19 13.58
CA GLU A 273 16.60 6.59 13.74
C GLU A 273 15.39 7.49 14.04
N ALA A 274 14.32 7.37 13.24
CA ALA A 274 13.07 8.10 13.47
C ALA A 274 12.47 7.84 14.86
N MET A 275 12.50 6.60 15.34
CA MET A 275 12.02 6.23 16.67
C MET A 275 12.88 6.82 17.80
N ALA A 276 14.17 7.04 17.58
CA ALA A 276 15.03 7.71 18.56
C ALA A 276 14.65 9.18 18.71
N GLU A 277 14.38 9.87 17.61
CA GLU A 277 13.90 11.25 17.59
C GLU A 277 12.51 11.37 18.21
N TYR A 278 11.60 10.47 17.84
CA TYR A 278 10.26 10.41 18.41
C TYR A 278 10.28 10.27 19.95
N ARG A 279 11.15 9.43 20.50
CA ARG A 279 11.32 9.31 21.97
C ARG A 279 11.85 10.58 22.61
N LYS A 280 12.73 11.34 21.94
CA LYS A 280 13.21 12.64 22.45
C LYS A 280 12.05 13.64 22.49
N TYR A 281 11.33 13.75 21.37
CA TYR A 281 10.13 14.58 21.25
C TYR A 281 9.10 14.26 22.35
N GLN A 282 8.77 12.99 22.57
CA GLN A 282 7.85 12.59 23.65
C GLN A 282 8.30 13.02 25.05
N ARG A 283 9.61 12.99 25.35
CA ARG A 283 10.14 13.43 26.65
C ARG A 283 10.00 14.95 26.80
N GLU A 284 10.24 15.69 25.74
CA GLU A 284 10.08 17.15 25.72
C GLU A 284 8.62 17.55 25.93
N CYS A 285 7.69 16.94 25.19
CA CYS A 285 6.24 17.17 25.38
C CYS A 285 5.80 16.88 26.83
N ARG A 286 6.27 15.77 27.44
CA ARG A 286 5.95 15.46 28.84
C ARG A 286 6.46 16.53 29.80
N ARG A 287 7.69 17.03 29.61
CA ARG A 287 8.26 18.10 30.45
C ARG A 287 7.46 19.40 30.33
N HIS A 288 7.03 19.75 29.12
CA HIS A 288 6.21 20.93 28.89
C HIS A 288 4.83 20.80 29.54
N HIS A 289 4.20 19.62 29.43
CA HIS A 289 2.92 19.36 30.09
C HIS A 289 3.02 19.47 31.61
N THR A 290 3.99 18.81 32.24
CA THR A 290 4.19 18.91 33.70
C THR A 290 4.51 20.33 34.16
N ARG A 291 5.25 21.11 33.35
CA ARG A 291 5.54 22.51 33.68
C ARG A 291 4.30 23.38 33.56
N SER A 292 3.45 23.13 32.56
CA SER A 292 2.17 23.83 32.40
C SER A 292 1.21 23.55 33.55
N GLU A 293 1.11 22.28 33.98
CA GLU A 293 0.28 21.90 35.12
C GLU A 293 0.79 22.52 36.43
N LEU A 294 2.11 22.52 36.66
CA LEU A 294 2.70 23.19 37.82
C LEU A 294 2.44 24.71 37.81
N ASN A 295 2.56 25.37 36.65
CA ASN A 295 2.26 26.79 36.53
C ASN A 295 0.78 27.08 36.84
N LEU A 296 -0.14 26.25 36.36
CA LEU A 296 -1.58 26.36 36.67
C LEU A 296 -1.85 26.19 38.17
N LEU A 297 -1.20 25.22 38.83
CA LEU A 297 -1.33 25.01 40.27
C LEU A 297 -0.76 26.18 41.08
N VAL A 298 0.41 26.73 40.69
CA VAL A 298 1.01 27.90 41.35
C VAL A 298 0.09 29.12 41.24
N LEU A 299 -0.50 29.35 40.05
CA LEU A 299 -1.46 30.45 39.86
C LEU A 299 -2.74 30.25 40.69
N ALA A 300 -3.25 29.01 40.78
CA ALA A 300 -4.41 28.70 41.60
C ALA A 300 -4.15 28.91 43.11
N VAL A 301 -2.96 28.54 43.60
CA VAL A 301 -2.56 28.78 44.99
C VAL A 301 -2.34 30.26 45.28
N ALA A 302 -1.77 31.02 44.34
CA ALA A 302 -1.57 32.46 44.51
C ALA A 302 -2.87 33.28 44.50
N ALA A 303 -3.97 32.72 43.96
CA ALA A 303 -5.28 33.35 43.91
C ALA A 303 -6.17 33.03 45.14
N ALA A 304 -5.76 32.09 46.00
CA ALA A 304 -6.47 31.68 47.20
C ALA A 304 -5.95 32.41 48.44
#